data_AF-A0A1F7YKE9-F1
#
_entry.id   AF-A0A1F7YKE9-F1
#
_cell.length_a   1.000
_cell.length_b   1.000
_cell.length_c   1.000
_cell.angle_alpha   90.00
_cell.angle_beta   90.00
_cell.angle_gamma   90.00
#
_symmetry.space_group_name_H-M   'P 1'
#
loop_
_entity.id
_entity.type
_entity.pdbx_description
1 polymer ?
#
loop_
_entity_poly.entity_id
_entity_poly.type
_entity_poly.pdbx_seq_one_letter_code
_entity_poly.pdbx_strand_id
1 'polypeptide(L)'
;MVKVMSLKSLRAGGLSEPEAKVKSYSGFTLVEMLVVLAIIVVILSMSAFGIGSSMESARDSRRKNDLRQYHDLLKEYAGRHQGFYPQRTAVVAASDLNNETNDSLCNDLGLDAADTTTDCPGDPRDGSTKTVGAYTYTLRYTYITTGGTCTGGSACASAYVLRAVLESSDVSWSIDQDGIVRESILGIAGD
;
A
#
# COMPACT_ATOMS: atom_id res chain seq x y z
N MET A 1 -97.42 43.28 3.14
CA MET A 1 -96.82 44.46 2.47
C MET A 1 -95.32 44.41 2.66
N VAL A 2 -94.56 44.36 1.55
CA VAL A 2 -93.19 44.87 1.33
C VAL A 2 -92.12 44.44 2.36
N LYS A 3 -91.04 43.75 1.97
CA LYS A 3 -89.89 44.42 1.34
C LYS A 3 -88.96 43.42 0.66
N VAL A 4 -88.83 43.58 -0.65
CA VAL A 4 -87.74 43.03 -1.46
C VAL A 4 -86.45 43.70 -1.00
N MET A 5 -85.46 42.91 -0.56
CA MET A 5 -84.12 43.41 -0.24
C MET A 5 -83.16 42.93 -1.33
N SER A 6 -82.69 43.92 -2.08
CA SER A 6 -81.78 43.84 -3.22
C SER A 6 -80.48 43.10 -2.86
N LEU A 7 -80.18 42.01 -3.58
CA LEU A 7 -78.87 41.37 -3.57
C LEU A 7 -77.95 42.15 -4.51
N LYS A 8 -77.01 42.90 -3.92
CA LYS A 8 -75.91 43.50 -4.67
C LYS A 8 -74.99 42.40 -5.17
N SER A 9 -74.74 42.46 -6.48
CA SER A 9 -73.71 41.72 -7.22
C SER A 9 -72.36 41.78 -6.49
N LEU A 10 -71.88 40.61 -6.04
CA LEU A 10 -70.49 40.40 -5.65
C LEU A 10 -69.73 39.97 -6.89
N ARG A 11 -68.96 40.91 -7.45
CA ARG A 11 -67.97 40.63 -8.49
C ARG A 11 -66.96 39.63 -7.94
N ALA A 12 -66.91 38.45 -8.56
CA ALA A 12 -65.81 37.52 -8.40
C ALA A 12 -64.53 38.20 -8.92
N GLY A 13 -63.66 38.62 -8.00
CA GLY A 13 -62.29 38.98 -8.32
C GLY A 13 -61.57 37.75 -8.85
N GLY A 14 -61.07 37.82 -10.08
CA GLY A 14 -60.29 36.76 -10.70
C GLY A 14 -59.02 36.50 -9.89
N LEU A 15 -58.87 35.26 -9.43
CA LEU A 15 -57.60 34.72 -8.96
C LEU A 15 -56.80 34.36 -10.21
N SER A 16 -55.80 35.19 -10.54
CA SER A 16 -54.82 34.88 -11.56
C SER A 16 -53.97 33.69 -11.10
N GLU A 17 -54.13 32.55 -11.76
CA GLU A 17 -53.28 31.39 -11.56
C GLU A 17 -51.83 31.72 -11.95
N PRO A 18 -50.81 31.38 -11.13
CA PRO A 18 -49.42 31.56 -11.54
C PRO A 18 -49.08 30.52 -12.60
N GLU A 19 -48.73 30.96 -13.81
CA GLU A 19 -48.26 30.08 -14.87
C GLU A 19 -46.94 29.40 -14.45
N ALA A 20 -47.02 28.11 -14.13
CA ALA A 20 -45.86 27.29 -13.84
C ALA A 20 -45.03 27.09 -15.12
N LYS A 21 -43.93 27.83 -15.22
CA LYS A 21 -42.98 27.75 -16.34
C LYS A 21 -42.27 26.39 -16.32
N VAL A 22 -42.75 25.44 -17.14
CA VAL A 22 -42.13 24.12 -17.29
C VAL A 22 -40.76 24.29 -17.94
N LYS A 23 -39.69 23.97 -17.19
CA LYS A 23 -38.31 24.00 -17.65
C LYS A 23 -38.06 22.73 -18.46
N SER A 24 -37.91 22.86 -19.78
CA SER A 24 -37.56 21.73 -20.64
C SER A 24 -36.13 21.27 -20.33
N TYR A 25 -35.99 20.03 -19.89
CA TYR A 25 -34.69 19.38 -19.76
C TYR A 25 -34.37 18.74 -21.11
N SER A 26 -33.36 19.24 -21.81
CA SER A 26 -32.83 18.55 -23.00
C SER A 26 -32.16 17.26 -22.54
N GLY A 27 -32.74 16.12 -22.89
CA GLY A 27 -32.16 14.79 -22.65
C GLY A 27 -31.13 14.42 -23.73
N PHE A 28 -30.14 13.62 -23.34
CA PHE A 28 -29.19 13.03 -24.26
C PHE A 28 -29.88 12.04 -25.21
N THR A 29 -29.41 11.97 -26.45
CA THR A 29 -29.93 11.00 -27.42
C THR A 29 -29.37 9.60 -27.16
N LEU A 30 -30.11 8.54 -27.54
CA LEU A 30 -29.62 7.16 -27.46
C LEU A 30 -28.33 6.95 -28.27
N VAL A 31 -28.20 7.66 -29.38
CA VAL A 31 -27.01 7.65 -30.24
C VAL A 31 -25.80 8.24 -29.51
N GLU A 32 -26.01 9.29 -28.72
CA GLU A 32 -24.94 9.91 -27.91
C GLU A 32 -24.36 8.94 -26.90
N MET A 33 -25.21 8.22 -26.16
CA MET A 33 -24.73 7.22 -25.20
C MET A 33 -24.06 6.03 -25.89
N LEU A 34 -24.49 5.66 -27.11
CA LEU A 34 -23.89 4.59 -27.88
C LEU A 34 -22.48 4.94 -28.37
N VAL A 35 -22.27 6.17 -28.84
CA VAL A 35 -20.95 6.65 -29.28
C VAL A 35 -19.99 6.75 -28.09
N VAL A 36 -20.47 7.22 -26.92
CA VAL A 36 -19.65 7.31 -25.71
C VAL A 36 -19.17 5.93 -25.26
N LEU A 37 -20.05 4.93 -25.23
CA LEU A 37 -19.66 3.56 -24.89
C LEU A 37 -18.68 2.97 -25.91
N ALA A 38 -18.87 3.24 -27.21
CA ALA A 38 -17.93 2.82 -28.24
C ALA A 38 -16.52 3.40 -28.03
N ILE A 39 -16.42 4.68 -27.69
CA ILE A 39 -15.13 5.34 -27.41
C ILE A 39 -14.47 4.78 -26.14
N ILE A 40 -15.25 4.57 -25.06
CA ILE A 40 -14.73 3.99 -23.81
C ILE A 40 -14.13 2.60 -24.07
N VAL A 41 -14.81 1.75 -24.84
CA VAL A 41 -14.32 0.40 -25.17
C VAL A 41 -13.01 0.46 -25.96
N VAL A 42 -12.90 1.37 -26.93
CA VAL A 42 -11.66 1.55 -27.71
C VAL A 42 -10.50 1.99 -26.82
N ILE A 43 -10.69 3.00 -25.97
CA ILE A 43 -9.63 3.49 -25.07
C ILE A 43 -9.20 2.40 -24.07
N LEU A 44 -10.16 1.69 -23.47
CA LEU A 44 -9.85 0.63 -22.52
C LEU A 44 -9.09 -0.53 -23.17
N SER A 45 -9.42 -0.88 -24.42
CA SER A 45 -8.71 -1.94 -25.16
C SER A 45 -7.22 -1.64 -25.36
N MET A 46 -6.85 -0.37 -25.51
CA MET A 46 -5.46 0.06 -25.70
C MET A 46 -4.72 0.26 -24.38
N SER A 47 -5.44 0.62 -23.32
CA SER A 47 -4.84 1.03 -22.02
C SER A 47 -4.37 -0.14 -21.14
N ALA A 48 -4.76 -1.38 -21.46
CA ALA A 48 -4.40 -2.56 -20.65
C ALA A 48 -2.94 -3.03 -20.83
N PHE A 49 -2.27 -2.63 -21.91
CA PHE A 49 -0.90 -3.07 -22.21
C PHE A 49 0.13 -2.18 -21.49
N GLY A 50 0.66 -2.63 -20.35
CA GLY A 50 1.85 -2.01 -19.72
C GLY A 50 1.76 -1.72 -18.22
N ILE A 51 0.65 -2.03 -17.54
CA ILE A 51 0.50 -1.72 -16.10
C ILE A 51 1.40 -2.59 -15.22
N GLY A 52 1.71 -3.83 -15.64
CA GLY A 52 2.47 -4.79 -14.85
C GLY A 52 3.87 -4.31 -14.42
N SER A 53 4.71 -3.92 -15.38
CA SER A 53 6.11 -3.52 -15.12
C SER A 53 6.22 -2.20 -14.36
N SER A 54 5.30 -1.26 -14.59
CA SER A 54 5.25 0.00 -13.84
C SER A 54 4.91 -0.23 -12.37
N MET A 55 3.97 -1.14 -12.10
CA MET A 55 3.62 -1.52 -10.73
C MET A 55 4.74 -2.28 -10.02
N GLU A 56 5.49 -3.13 -10.73
CA GLU A 56 6.69 -3.79 -10.19
C GLU A 56 7.76 -2.77 -9.78
N SER A 57 8.05 -1.78 -10.65
CA SER A 57 9.01 -0.71 -10.33
C SER A 57 8.57 0.17 -9.16
N ALA A 58 7.27 0.45 -9.05
CA ALA A 58 6.71 1.19 -7.92
C ALA A 58 6.86 0.42 -6.60
N ARG A 59 6.59 -0.89 -6.62
CA ARG A 59 6.81 -1.76 -5.46
C ARG A 59 8.29 -1.88 -5.10
N ASP A 60 9.18 -2.03 -6.08
CA ASP A 60 10.63 -2.06 -5.84
C ASP A 60 11.14 -0.75 -5.22
N SER A 61 10.60 0.39 -5.65
CA SER A 61 10.92 1.70 -5.05
C SER A 61 10.47 1.75 -3.58
N ARG A 62 9.29 1.20 -3.27
CA ARG A 62 8.81 1.03 -1.89
C ARG A 62 9.73 0.10 -1.09
N ARG A 63 10.12 -1.07 -1.62
CA ARG A 63 11.06 -1.99 -0.96
C ARG A 63 12.36 -1.32 -0.56
N LYS A 64 12.94 -0.54 -1.46
CA LYS A 64 14.18 0.21 -1.22
C LYS A 64 14.00 1.25 -0.12
N ASN A 65 12.86 1.95 -0.09
CA ASN A 65 12.56 2.91 0.96
C ASN A 65 12.33 2.23 2.32
N ASP A 66 11.58 1.13 2.35
CA ASP A 66 11.28 0.37 3.56
C ASP A 66 12.57 -0.17 4.20
N LEU A 67 13.50 -0.72 3.41
CA LEU A 67 14.79 -1.17 3.93
C LEU A 67 15.63 -0.03 4.54
N ARG A 68 15.56 1.19 4.01
CA ARG A 68 16.22 2.36 4.62
C ARG A 68 15.57 2.75 5.93
N GLN A 69 14.24 2.74 6.00
CA GLN A 69 13.50 3.01 7.23
C GLN A 69 13.88 2.00 8.33
N TYR A 70 13.95 0.71 8.01
CA TYR A 70 14.44 -0.30 8.95
C TYR A 70 15.88 -0.07 9.41
N HIS A 71 16.76 0.34 8.50
CA HIS A 71 18.14 0.67 8.83
C HIS A 71 18.22 1.84 9.82
N ASP A 72 17.43 2.90 9.62
CA ASP A 72 17.39 4.03 10.55
C ASP A 72 16.84 3.64 11.93
N LEU A 73 15.82 2.79 11.97
CA LEU A 73 15.28 2.24 13.22
C LEU A 73 16.29 1.33 13.95
N LEU A 74 17.07 0.54 13.21
CA LEU A 74 18.14 -0.27 13.78
C LEU A 74 19.27 0.59 14.35
N LYS A 75 19.63 1.69 13.68
CA LYS A 75 20.57 2.67 14.23
C LYS A 75 20.07 3.28 15.54
N GLU A 76 18.80 3.64 15.58
CA GLU A 76 18.16 4.16 16.78
C GLU A 76 18.13 3.11 17.91
N TYR A 77 17.76 1.88 17.58
CA TYR A 77 17.79 0.75 18.51
C TYR A 77 19.17 0.55 19.11
N ALA A 78 20.21 0.50 18.27
CA ALA A 78 21.59 0.34 18.72
C ALA A 78 22.05 1.49 19.61
N GLY A 79 21.60 2.72 19.32
CA GLY A 79 21.85 3.88 20.18
C GLY A 79 21.31 3.70 21.61
N ARG A 80 20.21 2.95 21.79
CA ARG A 80 19.63 2.63 23.10
C ARG A 80 20.21 1.36 23.73
N HIS A 81 20.87 0.51 22.94
CA HIS A 81 21.38 -0.81 23.35
C HIS A 81 22.90 -0.94 23.20
N GLN A 82 23.65 0.10 23.55
CA GLN A 82 25.12 0.07 23.61
C GLN A 82 25.82 -0.31 22.28
N GLY A 83 25.19 -0.03 21.14
CA GLY A 83 25.70 -0.37 19.81
C GLY A 83 25.36 -1.77 19.33
N PHE A 84 24.58 -2.54 20.09
CA PHE A 84 24.15 -3.88 19.70
C PHE A 84 22.77 -3.88 19.02
N TYR A 85 22.56 -4.86 18.15
CA TYR A 85 21.30 -5.07 17.42
C TYR A 85 20.58 -6.33 17.93
N PRO A 86 19.27 -6.49 17.62
CA PRO A 86 18.51 -7.70 17.98
C PRO A 86 19.12 -8.96 17.39
N GLN A 87 19.50 -9.93 18.21
CA GLN A 87 20.13 -11.16 17.72
C GLN A 87 19.10 -12.23 17.36
N ARG A 88 19.30 -12.83 16.18
CA ARG A 88 18.55 -13.98 15.65
C ARG A 88 19.51 -15.12 15.30
N THR A 89 19.04 -16.35 15.51
CA THR A 89 19.81 -17.58 15.23
C THR A 89 19.61 -18.09 13.80
N ALA A 90 18.62 -17.56 13.09
CA ALA A 90 18.29 -17.86 11.72
C ALA A 90 17.88 -16.59 10.98
N VAL A 91 17.68 -16.70 9.66
CA VAL A 91 17.05 -15.65 8.87
C VAL A 91 15.60 -15.51 9.33
N VAL A 92 15.22 -14.30 9.74
CA VAL A 92 13.82 -13.99 10.11
C VAL A 92 13.23 -12.97 9.14
N ALA A 93 11.90 -12.90 9.09
CA ALA A 93 11.22 -11.82 8.39
C ALA A 93 11.35 -10.52 9.20
N ALA A 94 11.53 -9.38 8.53
CA ALA A 94 11.52 -8.09 9.21
C ALA A 94 10.11 -7.77 9.73
N SER A 95 9.09 -8.08 8.92
CA SER A 95 7.67 -7.98 9.25
C SER A 95 7.02 -9.37 9.31
N ASP A 96 6.35 -9.69 10.41
CA ASP A 96 5.43 -10.84 10.52
C ASP A 96 4.00 -10.30 10.39
N LEU A 97 3.53 -10.11 9.16
CA LEU A 97 2.23 -9.47 8.87
C LEU A 97 1.03 -10.28 9.40
N ASN A 98 1.22 -11.56 9.68
CA ASN A 98 0.24 -12.46 10.27
C ASN A 98 0.42 -12.62 11.79
N ASN A 99 1.46 -12.02 12.39
CA ASN A 99 1.80 -12.05 13.81
C ASN A 99 1.67 -13.46 14.43
N GLU A 100 2.10 -14.48 13.69
CA GLU A 100 1.91 -15.88 14.11
C GLU A 100 2.98 -16.31 15.10
N THR A 101 4.14 -15.66 15.07
CA THR A 101 5.32 -16.15 15.80
C THR A 101 5.85 -15.18 16.85
N ASN A 102 5.43 -13.91 16.83
CA ASN A 102 6.08 -12.81 17.56
C ASN A 102 7.63 -12.76 17.35
N ASP A 103 8.13 -13.41 16.29
CA ASP A 103 9.55 -13.61 15.98
C ASP A 103 9.94 -12.74 14.77
N SER A 104 9.59 -11.44 14.86
CA SER A 104 9.85 -10.44 13.82
C SER A 104 10.85 -9.40 14.30
N LEU A 105 11.56 -8.76 13.36
CA LEU A 105 12.37 -7.59 13.69
C LEU A 105 11.50 -6.44 14.21
N CYS A 106 10.30 -6.26 13.66
CA CYS A 106 9.37 -5.22 14.08
C CYS A 106 8.98 -5.31 15.56
N ASN A 107 8.84 -6.52 16.11
CA ASN A 107 8.61 -6.71 17.54
C ASN A 107 9.81 -6.23 18.36
N ASP A 108 11.03 -6.58 17.94
CA ASP A 108 12.26 -6.14 18.62
C ASP A 108 12.42 -4.61 18.58
N LEU A 109 12.00 -3.99 17.47
CA LEU A 109 12.02 -2.53 17.28
C LEU A 109 10.83 -1.83 17.95
N GLY A 110 9.89 -2.57 18.54
CA GLY A 110 8.70 -2.02 19.22
C GLY A 110 7.67 -1.41 18.26
N LEU A 111 7.66 -1.83 17.00
CA LEU A 111 6.71 -1.35 15.98
C LEU A 111 5.37 -2.12 16.04
N ASP A 112 5.38 -3.36 16.51
CA ASP A 112 4.20 -4.25 16.56
C ASP A 112 3.36 -4.07 17.85
N ALA A 113 3.44 -2.91 18.51
CA ALA A 113 2.62 -2.65 19.69
C ALA A 113 1.13 -2.73 19.32
N ALA A 114 0.37 -3.50 20.11
CA ALA A 114 -1.01 -3.97 19.91
C ALA A 114 -2.11 -2.90 19.72
N ASP A 115 -1.78 -1.70 19.26
CA ASP A 115 -2.67 -0.55 19.08
C ASP A 115 -2.41 0.16 17.73
N THR A 116 -2.83 -0.53 16.66
CA THR A 116 -3.43 -0.04 15.40
C THR A 116 -2.94 1.24 14.69
N THR A 117 -1.72 1.75 14.92
CA THR A 117 -1.23 2.93 14.17
C THR A 117 0.24 2.92 13.75
N THR A 118 1.04 1.94 14.17
CA THR A 118 2.41 1.77 13.67
C THR A 118 2.48 0.53 12.80
N ASP A 119 2.14 0.68 11.52
CA ASP A 119 2.28 -0.41 10.57
C ASP A 119 3.76 -0.72 10.36
N CYS A 120 4.21 -1.87 10.87
CA CYS A 120 5.46 -2.48 10.50
C CYS A 120 5.56 -2.58 8.96
N PRO A 121 6.55 -1.94 8.30
CA PRO A 121 6.63 -1.92 6.85
C PRO A 121 6.79 -3.33 6.27
N GLY A 122 5.74 -3.87 5.66
CA GLY A 122 5.75 -5.17 5.00
C GLY A 122 5.94 -5.09 3.48
N ASP A 123 6.51 -6.15 2.91
CA ASP A 123 6.59 -6.29 1.45
C ASP A 123 5.17 -6.38 0.85
N PRO A 124 4.82 -5.59 -0.19
CA PRO A 124 3.48 -5.61 -0.78
C PRO A 124 3.07 -6.97 -1.39
N ARG A 125 4.02 -7.87 -1.61
CA ARG A 125 3.80 -9.24 -2.08
C ARG A 125 4.40 -10.26 -1.12
N ASP A 126 4.35 -9.98 0.18
CA ASP A 126 4.84 -10.91 1.19
C ASP A 126 4.31 -12.35 0.97
N GLY A 127 5.20 -13.33 1.09
CA GLY A 127 4.93 -14.74 0.86
C GLY A 127 4.84 -15.16 -0.62
N SER A 128 4.79 -14.21 -1.57
CA SER A 128 4.89 -14.53 -3.00
C SER A 128 6.30 -14.99 -3.34
N THR A 129 6.46 -15.74 -4.44
CA THR A 129 7.77 -16.26 -4.85
C THR A 129 8.25 -15.68 -6.18
N LYS A 130 9.56 -15.57 -6.32
CA LYS A 130 10.28 -15.24 -7.55
C LYS A 130 11.26 -16.36 -7.86
N THR A 131 11.18 -16.93 -9.06
CA THR A 131 12.08 -17.98 -9.52
C THR A 131 13.11 -17.42 -10.48
N VAL A 132 14.39 -17.65 -10.20
CA VAL A 132 15.53 -17.26 -11.06
C VAL A 132 16.39 -18.50 -11.27
N GLY A 133 16.43 -18.99 -12.51
CA GLY A 133 17.06 -20.28 -12.82
C GLY A 133 16.41 -21.43 -12.03
N ALA A 134 17.21 -22.17 -11.27
CA ALA A 134 16.76 -23.28 -10.43
C ALA A 134 16.36 -22.86 -8.99
N TYR A 135 16.52 -21.58 -8.66
CA TYR A 135 16.34 -21.07 -7.30
C TYR A 135 15.01 -20.33 -7.16
N THR A 136 14.33 -20.54 -6.04
CA THR A 136 13.07 -19.86 -5.71
C THR A 136 13.27 -19.02 -4.46
N TYR A 137 13.00 -17.73 -4.58
CA TYR A 137 13.10 -16.75 -3.52
C TYR A 137 11.72 -16.33 -3.08
N THR A 138 11.52 -16.13 -1.78
CA THR A 138 10.29 -15.54 -1.25
C THR A 138 10.45 -14.02 -1.19
N LEU A 139 9.48 -13.29 -1.73
CA LEU A 139 9.41 -11.85 -1.63
C LEU A 139 9.01 -11.48 -0.21
N ARG A 140 9.98 -11.01 0.56
CA ARG A 140 9.82 -10.43 1.90
C ARG A 140 11.09 -9.69 2.29
N TYR A 141 10.98 -8.83 3.28
CA TYR A 141 12.16 -8.26 3.94
C TYR A 141 12.73 -9.28 4.91
N THR A 142 14.01 -9.61 4.76
CA THR A 142 14.70 -10.53 5.66
C THR A 142 15.73 -9.80 6.51
N TYR A 143 15.88 -10.26 7.75
CA TYR A 143 16.83 -9.76 8.72
C TYR A 143 17.73 -10.90 9.17
N ILE A 144 19.05 -10.66 9.09
CA ILE A 144 20.09 -11.63 9.41
C ILE A 144 21.09 -10.95 10.31
N THR A 145 21.50 -11.62 11.39
CA THR A 145 22.47 -11.07 12.35
C THR A 145 23.67 -11.96 12.55
N THR A 146 24.78 -11.33 12.96
CA THR A 146 26.00 -12.03 13.36
C THR A 146 26.65 -11.36 14.57
N GLY A 147 27.57 -12.09 15.21
CA GLY A 147 28.41 -11.56 16.28
C GLY A 147 27.81 -11.56 17.69
N GLY A 148 26.62 -12.16 17.87
CA GLY A 148 26.00 -12.39 19.17
C GLY A 148 25.81 -13.87 19.49
N THR A 149 25.66 -14.20 20.77
CA THR A 149 25.34 -15.56 21.26
C THR A 149 24.00 -15.62 22.02
N CYS A 150 23.38 -14.48 22.28
CA CYS A 150 22.04 -14.41 22.86
C CYS A 150 20.97 -14.82 21.83
N THR A 151 19.73 -14.99 22.31
CA THR A 151 18.61 -15.46 21.49
C THR A 151 17.38 -14.58 21.68
N GLY A 152 16.38 -14.77 20.82
CA GLY A 152 15.05 -14.17 20.97
C GLY A 152 15.03 -12.65 20.87
N GLY A 153 15.78 -12.05 19.94
CA GLY A 153 15.73 -10.61 19.69
C GLY A 153 16.47 -9.76 20.73
N SER A 154 17.17 -10.38 21.68
CA SER A 154 17.98 -9.67 22.66
C SER A 154 19.12 -8.89 21.98
N ALA A 155 19.47 -7.71 22.51
CA ALA A 155 20.50 -6.85 21.94
C ALA A 155 21.92 -7.37 22.20
N CYS A 156 22.44 -8.23 21.31
CA CYS A 156 23.84 -8.66 21.37
C CYS A 156 24.48 -8.90 20.00
N ALA A 157 23.75 -8.71 18.89
CA ALA A 157 24.33 -8.80 17.57
C ALA A 157 25.28 -7.62 17.34
N SER A 158 26.47 -7.87 16.79
CA SER A 158 27.42 -6.81 16.44
C SER A 158 27.27 -6.33 15.00
N ALA A 159 26.58 -7.09 14.15
CA ALA A 159 26.36 -6.77 12.75
C ALA A 159 25.03 -7.37 12.27
N TYR A 160 24.46 -6.76 11.23
CA TYR A 160 23.24 -7.24 10.60
C TYR A 160 23.25 -6.99 9.09
N VAL A 161 22.40 -7.74 8.39
CA VAL A 161 22.06 -7.51 7.00
C VAL A 161 20.55 -7.55 6.85
N LEU A 162 20.00 -6.50 6.27
CA LEU A 162 18.64 -6.47 5.76
C LEU A 162 18.67 -6.75 4.26
N ARG A 163 17.78 -7.60 3.76
CA ARG A 163 17.70 -7.95 2.34
C ARG A 163 16.25 -7.95 1.84
N ALA A 164 16.07 -7.57 0.58
CA ALA A 164 14.82 -7.68 -0.17
C ALA A 164 15.11 -8.10 -1.61
N VAL A 165 14.29 -9.00 -2.16
CA VAL A 165 14.36 -9.36 -3.59
C VAL A 165 13.54 -8.37 -4.41
N LEU A 166 14.10 -7.91 -5.54
CA LEU A 166 13.38 -7.00 -6.44
C LEU A 166 12.55 -7.79 -7.46
N GLU A 167 11.35 -7.29 -7.77
CA GLU A 167 10.45 -7.90 -8.74
C GLU A 167 10.93 -7.67 -10.17
N SER A 168 11.29 -6.42 -10.49
CA SER A 168 11.61 -6.00 -11.87
C SER A 168 12.92 -6.57 -12.42
N SER A 169 13.78 -7.11 -11.57
CA SER A 169 15.14 -7.53 -11.92
C SER A 169 15.59 -8.72 -11.09
N ASP A 170 16.45 -9.58 -11.63
CA ASP A 170 16.99 -10.77 -10.94
C ASP A 170 18.13 -10.41 -9.99
N VAL A 171 17.88 -9.42 -9.13
CA VAL A 171 18.80 -8.99 -8.08
C VAL A 171 18.06 -8.87 -6.75
N SER A 172 18.81 -9.02 -5.67
CA SER A 172 18.39 -8.59 -4.33
C SER A 172 19.13 -7.33 -3.93
N TRP A 173 18.45 -6.52 -3.14
CA TRP A 173 18.97 -5.33 -2.51
C TRP A 173 19.27 -5.65 -1.05
N SER A 174 20.41 -5.21 -0.54
CA SER A 174 20.75 -5.35 0.87
C SER A 174 21.38 -4.10 1.45
N ILE A 175 21.17 -3.91 2.75
CA ILE A 175 21.75 -2.83 3.54
C ILE A 175 22.21 -3.41 4.88
N ASP A 176 23.43 -3.08 5.27
CA ASP A 176 24.07 -3.52 6.51
C ASP A 176 24.22 -2.36 7.50
N GLN A 177 24.90 -2.58 8.63
CA GLN A 177 25.14 -1.53 9.63
C GLN A 177 25.92 -0.32 9.10
N ASP A 178 26.65 -0.47 7.99
CA ASP A 178 27.44 0.60 7.38
C ASP A 178 26.52 1.57 6.61
N GLY A 179 25.27 1.17 6.35
CA GLY A 179 24.29 1.92 5.56
C GLY A 179 24.57 1.96 4.07
N ILE A 180 25.57 1.19 3.62
CA ILE A 180 25.91 1.06 2.21
C ILE A 180 24.95 0.05 1.59
N VAL A 181 24.36 0.47 0.49
CA VAL A 181 23.48 -0.36 -0.31
C VAL A 181 24.30 -1.28 -1.22
N ARG A 182 23.93 -2.55 -1.27
CA ARG A 182 24.55 -3.56 -2.14
C ARG A 182 23.49 -4.29 -2.97
N GLU A 183 23.82 -4.52 -4.23
CA GLU A 183 23.03 -5.36 -5.12
C GLU A 183 23.75 -6.70 -5.33
N SER A 184 22.98 -7.79 -5.25
CA SER A 184 23.48 -9.15 -5.49
C SER A 184 22.62 -9.81 -6.54
N ILE A 185 23.26 -10.39 -7.56
CA ILE A 185 22.59 -11.12 -8.63
C ILE A 185 22.01 -12.41 -8.06
N LEU A 186 20.76 -12.71 -8.38
CA LEU A 186 20.09 -13.94 -7.96
C LEU A 186 20.43 -15.11 -8.89
N GLY A 187 20.26 -16.32 -8.39
CA GLY A 187 20.44 -17.54 -9.17
C GLY A 187 21.87 -18.08 -9.20
N ILE A 188 22.75 -17.57 -8.33
CA ILE A 188 24.11 -18.07 -8.12
C ILE A 188 24.11 -18.91 -6.82
N ALA A 189 24.94 -19.96 -6.78
CA ALA A 189 25.05 -20.78 -5.58
C ALA A 189 25.61 -19.97 -4.41
N GLY A 190 24.84 -19.83 -3.32
CA GLY A 190 25.26 -19.14 -2.08
C GLY A 190 24.43 -17.92 -1.68
N ASP A 191 23.39 -17.56 -2.45
CA ASP A 191 22.43 -16.47 -2.14
C ASP A 191 21.24 -16.88 -1.27
#